data_AF-A0A7S2EE73-F1
#
_entry.id   AF-A0A7S2EE73-F1
#
_cell.length_a   1.000
_cell.length_b   1.000
_cell.length_c   1.000
_cell.angle_alpha   90.00
_cell.angle_beta   90.00
_cell.angle_gamma   90.00
#
_symmetry.space_group_name_H-M   'P 1'
#
loop_
_entity.id
_entity.type
_entity.pdbx_description
1 polymer ?
#
loop_
_entity_poly.entity_id
_entity_poly.type
_entity_poly.pdbx_seq_one_letter_code
_entity_poly.pdbx_strand_id
1 'polypeptide(L)'
;INAKLKAQTPFEGDHARPGALGPSLERGSGRDEENIVKILHGIPKVAIETIFGYVGISKVASASAGYDHCLFLKTGGDIIALGSNEYDQITIPGGLCRVKAVAAGGDFSLSLKHDGRVVAWGHGEYDQTRLPVSLASVKAISAGVSHSVALLENCDVVAWGFNPDGRATVPKGLGEVQSVAAGGYHSIA
;
A
#
# COMPACT_ATOMS: atom_id res chain seq x y z
N ILE A 1 -19.91 -41.72 8.30
CA ILE A 1 -20.93 -41.40 9.31
C ILE A 1 -20.59 -42.20 10.58
N ASN A 2 -20.26 -41.48 11.66
CA ASN A 2 -20.10 -41.92 13.08
C ASN A 2 -18.98 -42.93 13.44
N ALA A 3 -18.17 -42.80 14.50
CA ALA A 3 -18.15 -41.84 15.63
C ALA A 3 -16.83 -41.90 16.47
N LYS A 4 -16.47 -40.74 17.08
CA LYS A 4 -15.96 -40.45 18.46
C LYS A 4 -14.64 -41.08 18.97
N LEU A 5 -13.59 -40.28 19.26
CA LEU A 5 -13.22 -39.60 20.57
C LEU A 5 -12.80 -40.62 21.67
N LYS A 6 -11.72 -40.51 22.46
CA LYS A 6 -11.03 -39.36 23.10
C LYS A 6 -9.71 -39.81 23.82
N ALA A 7 -8.71 -38.92 23.81
CA ALA A 7 -7.57 -38.62 24.72
C ALA A 7 -7.02 -39.57 25.80
N GLN A 8 -5.67 -39.58 25.98
CA GLN A 8 -4.95 -39.26 27.25
C GLN A 8 -3.42 -39.15 27.08
N THR A 9 -2.81 -38.26 27.87
CA THR A 9 -1.39 -37.81 27.97
C THR A 9 -0.54 -38.76 28.86
N PRO A 10 0.77 -38.57 29.15
CA PRO A 10 1.33 -37.44 29.93
C PRO A 10 2.74 -36.91 29.53
N PHE A 11 2.99 -35.67 29.97
CA PHE A 11 4.31 -35.05 30.15
C PHE A 11 5.04 -35.66 31.36
N GLU A 12 6.26 -36.16 31.17
CA GLU A 12 7.38 -36.24 32.13
C GLU A 12 8.64 -36.14 31.24
N GLY A 13 9.65 -35.29 31.43
CA GLY A 13 10.26 -34.78 32.66
C GLY A 13 11.62 -35.46 32.78
N ASP A 14 12.70 -34.86 32.25
CA ASP A 14 14.05 -35.29 32.63
C ASP A 14 15.06 -34.15 32.70
N HIS A 15 15.64 -34.02 33.88
CA HIS A 15 16.64 -33.04 34.27
C HIS A 15 18.05 -33.59 34.01
N ALA A 16 18.85 -32.88 33.21
CA ALA A 16 20.30 -32.91 33.34
C ALA A 16 20.90 -31.51 33.07
N ARG A 17 21.52 -30.93 34.10
CA ARG A 17 22.49 -29.81 34.04
C ARG A 17 23.92 -30.42 34.04
N PRO A 18 25.02 -29.65 33.93
CA PRO A 18 25.32 -28.43 33.14
C PRO A 18 26.68 -28.53 32.39
N GLY A 19 26.92 -27.67 31.39
CA GLY A 19 28.30 -27.36 30.96
C GLY A 19 28.45 -26.88 29.53
N ALA A 20 28.35 -25.57 29.29
CA ALA A 20 29.24 -24.77 28.45
C ALA A 20 28.73 -23.33 28.38
N LEU A 21 29.53 -22.40 28.87
CA LEU A 21 29.36 -20.96 28.68
C LEU A 21 29.58 -20.61 27.20
N GLY A 22 28.66 -19.83 26.63
CA GLY A 22 28.83 -19.11 25.38
C GLY A 22 28.08 -17.77 25.47
N PRO A 23 28.65 -16.66 24.96
CA PRO A 23 28.27 -15.31 25.38
C PRO A 23 26.95 -14.81 24.78
N SER A 24 26.36 -13.86 25.50
CA SER A 24 25.22 -13.00 25.16
C SER A 24 25.06 -12.69 23.67
N LEU A 25 23.84 -12.88 23.17
CA LEU A 25 23.39 -12.18 21.96
C LEU A 25 23.13 -10.72 22.33
N GLU A 26 24.17 -9.90 22.16
CA GLU A 26 24.04 -8.46 22.06
C GLU A 26 23.15 -8.08 20.87
N ARG A 27 22.39 -7.01 21.07
CA ARG A 27 21.67 -6.27 20.01
C ARG A 27 22.66 -5.89 18.90
N GLY A 28 22.51 -6.51 17.74
CA GLY A 28 23.19 -6.14 16.51
C GLY A 28 22.23 -5.44 15.56
N SER A 29 22.18 -4.11 15.66
CA SER A 29 21.69 -3.23 14.61
C SER A 29 22.48 -3.45 13.31
N GLY A 30 21.77 -3.69 12.20
CA GLY A 30 22.30 -3.66 10.85
C GLY A 30 22.88 -4.99 10.37
N ARG A 31 22.05 -5.82 9.70
CA ARG A 31 22.55 -6.88 8.80
C ARG A 31 21.51 -7.59 7.90
N ASP A 32 20.49 -6.88 7.41
CA ASP A 32 19.55 -7.48 6.44
C ASP A 32 20.05 -7.38 4.98
N GLU A 33 21.01 -6.50 4.69
CA GLU A 33 21.65 -6.41 3.37
C GLU A 33 22.62 -7.59 3.10
N GLU A 34 23.28 -8.15 4.13
CA GLU A 34 24.24 -9.25 3.93
C GLU A 34 23.58 -10.57 3.53
N ASN A 35 22.30 -10.79 3.85
CA ASN A 35 21.59 -12.03 3.50
C ASN A 35 21.09 -12.05 2.05
N ILE A 36 20.84 -10.89 1.44
CA ILE A 36 20.50 -10.81 0.00
C ILE A 36 21.76 -10.95 -0.85
N VAL A 37 22.89 -10.38 -0.40
CA VAL A 37 24.18 -10.45 -1.14
C VAL A 37 24.72 -11.88 -1.19
N LYS A 38 24.56 -12.69 -0.13
CA LYS A 38 25.06 -14.09 -0.10
C LYS A 38 24.38 -15.02 -1.10
N ILE A 39 23.12 -14.77 -1.49
CA ILE A 39 22.40 -15.55 -2.52
C ILE A 39 22.94 -15.20 -3.93
N LEU A 40 23.61 -14.05 -4.09
CA LEU A 40 24.03 -13.48 -5.37
C LEU A 40 25.54 -13.64 -5.67
N HIS A 41 26.29 -14.39 -4.84
CA HIS A 41 27.76 -14.51 -4.90
C HIS A 41 28.34 -15.12 -6.21
N GLY A 42 27.51 -15.44 -7.21
CA GLY A 42 27.94 -15.90 -8.54
C GLY A 42 27.30 -15.14 -9.71
N ILE A 43 26.53 -14.08 -9.42
CA ILE A 43 25.88 -13.28 -10.46
C ILE A 43 26.84 -12.14 -10.86
N PRO A 44 27.26 -12.03 -12.14
CA PRO A 44 28.11 -10.92 -12.57
C PRO A 44 27.42 -9.60 -12.24
N LYS A 45 28.18 -8.58 -11.81
CA LYS A 45 27.66 -7.27 -11.36
C LYS A 45 26.62 -6.66 -12.32
N VAL A 46 26.79 -6.88 -13.62
CA VAL A 46 25.83 -6.49 -14.67
C VAL A 46 24.44 -7.10 -14.45
N ALA A 47 24.34 -8.35 -14.02
CA ALA A 47 23.07 -9.04 -13.81
C ALA A 47 22.40 -8.67 -12.47
N ILE A 48 23.14 -8.16 -11.48
CA ILE A 48 22.54 -7.53 -10.28
C ILE A 48 21.93 -6.17 -10.65
N GLU A 49 22.65 -5.38 -11.46
CA GLU A 49 22.09 -4.16 -12.06
C GLU A 49 20.94 -4.49 -13.04
N THR A 50 20.91 -5.66 -13.64
CA THR A 50 19.77 -6.18 -14.43
C THR A 50 18.59 -6.56 -13.54
N ILE A 51 18.77 -7.23 -12.39
CA ILE A 51 17.66 -7.63 -11.50
C ILE A 51 16.99 -6.41 -10.86
N PHE A 52 17.74 -5.40 -10.44
CA PHE A 52 17.19 -4.13 -9.93
C PHE A 52 16.84 -3.13 -11.05
N GLY A 53 17.49 -3.23 -12.22
CA GLY A 53 17.29 -2.35 -13.37
C GLY A 53 16.14 -2.77 -14.29
N TYR A 54 15.73 -4.05 -14.30
CA TYR A 54 14.69 -4.56 -15.22
C TYR A 54 13.29 -4.03 -14.93
N VAL A 55 12.98 -3.64 -13.70
CA VAL A 55 11.63 -3.15 -13.33
C VAL A 55 11.55 -1.63 -13.39
N GLY A 56 12.66 -0.92 -13.66
CA GLY A 56 12.67 0.54 -13.74
C GLY A 56 12.31 1.25 -12.42
N ILE A 57 12.30 0.53 -11.29
CA ILE A 57 11.95 1.01 -9.95
C ILE A 57 13.07 1.83 -9.28
N SER A 58 14.02 2.36 -10.06
CA SER A 58 14.98 3.32 -9.52
C SER A 58 14.28 4.66 -9.25
N LYS A 59 14.75 5.37 -8.22
CA LYS A 59 14.23 6.70 -7.83
C LYS A 59 12.74 6.71 -7.45
N VAL A 60 12.26 5.68 -6.76
CA VAL A 60 10.91 5.69 -6.15
C VAL A 60 10.90 6.68 -4.99
N ALA A 61 9.97 7.64 -5.03
CA ALA A 61 9.73 8.64 -4.00
C ALA A 61 8.68 8.17 -2.98
N SER A 62 7.66 7.42 -3.44
CA SER A 62 6.63 6.84 -2.58
C SER A 62 6.02 5.60 -3.22
N ALA A 63 5.41 4.74 -2.40
CA ALA A 63 4.66 3.59 -2.86
C ALA A 63 3.30 3.51 -2.15
N SER A 64 2.33 2.88 -2.79
CA SER A 64 1.03 2.56 -2.21
C SER A 64 0.64 1.16 -2.63
N ALA A 65 0.22 0.34 -1.67
CA ALA A 65 -0.27 -1.02 -1.91
C ALA A 65 -1.79 -1.04 -1.78
N GLY A 66 -2.44 -1.61 -2.79
CA GLY A 66 -3.85 -1.95 -2.80
C GLY A 66 -4.06 -3.37 -2.29
N TYR A 67 -5.12 -4.03 -2.74
CA TYR A 67 -5.39 -5.42 -2.36
C TYR A 67 -4.44 -6.39 -3.07
N ASP A 68 -4.42 -6.33 -4.41
CA ASP A 68 -3.59 -7.21 -5.25
C ASP A 68 -2.71 -6.44 -6.26
N HIS A 69 -2.54 -5.13 -6.06
CA HIS A 69 -1.65 -4.31 -6.89
C HIS A 69 -0.88 -3.26 -6.06
N CYS A 70 0.22 -2.76 -6.61
CA CYS A 70 1.06 -1.73 -6.02
C CYS A 70 1.32 -0.61 -7.03
N LEU A 71 1.31 0.63 -6.55
CA LEU A 71 1.73 1.81 -7.28
C LEU A 71 3.02 2.35 -6.69
N PHE A 72 3.96 2.73 -7.56
CA PHE A 72 5.23 3.35 -7.20
C PHE A 72 5.34 4.68 -7.93
N LEU A 73 5.44 5.76 -7.17
CA LEU A 73 5.68 7.10 -7.71
C LEU A 73 7.18 7.35 -7.76
N LYS A 74 7.71 7.69 -8.93
CA LYS A 74 9.10 8.12 -9.08
C LYS A 74 9.26 9.60 -8.72
N THR A 75 10.48 10.00 -8.39
CA THR A 75 10.84 11.42 -8.15
C THR A 75 10.56 12.34 -9.34
N GLY A 76 10.44 11.80 -10.57
CA GLY A 76 10.07 12.55 -11.78
C GLY A 76 8.56 12.74 -11.99
N GLY A 77 7.72 12.12 -11.17
CA GLY A 77 6.26 12.13 -11.31
C GLY A 77 5.70 11.03 -12.21
N ASP A 78 6.54 10.09 -12.67
CA ASP A 78 6.11 8.88 -13.38
C ASP A 78 5.60 7.84 -12.39
N ILE A 79 4.64 7.01 -12.82
CA ILE A 79 4.10 5.91 -12.03
C ILE A 79 4.53 4.58 -12.64
N ILE A 80 4.98 3.65 -11.80
CA ILE A 80 5.04 2.23 -12.12
C ILE A 80 3.94 1.53 -11.34
N ALA A 81 3.27 0.57 -11.96
CA ALA A 81 2.28 -0.26 -11.31
C ALA A 81 2.57 -1.75 -11.54
N LEU A 82 2.36 -2.58 -10.51
CA LEU A 82 2.63 -4.02 -10.52
C LEU A 82 1.47 -4.76 -9.84
N GLY A 83 1.18 -5.99 -10.26
CA GLY A 83 0.16 -6.84 -9.65
C GLY A 83 -1.00 -7.18 -10.59
N SER A 84 -2.18 -7.41 -10.02
CA SER A 84 -3.40 -7.72 -10.77
C SER A 84 -3.82 -6.57 -11.70
N ASN A 85 -4.36 -6.91 -12.86
CA ASN A 85 -4.85 -5.94 -13.85
C ASN A 85 -6.22 -6.31 -14.44
N GLU A 86 -7.03 -7.07 -13.71
CA GLU A 86 -8.34 -7.55 -14.20
C GLU A 86 -9.30 -6.39 -14.56
N TYR A 87 -9.09 -5.21 -13.98
CA TYR A 87 -9.90 -4.02 -14.16
C TYR A 87 -9.09 -2.83 -14.69
N ASP A 88 -7.92 -3.05 -15.29
CA ASP A 88 -7.01 -2.00 -15.74
C ASP A 88 -6.39 -1.14 -14.61
N GLN A 89 -6.39 -1.60 -13.35
CA GLN A 89 -5.88 -0.86 -12.21
C GLN A 89 -4.37 -0.56 -12.25
N ILE A 90 -3.59 -1.33 -13.02
CA ILE A 90 -2.17 -1.05 -13.28
C ILE A 90 -1.92 -0.48 -14.69
N THR A 91 -2.94 -0.34 -15.53
CA THR A 91 -2.87 0.32 -16.83
C THR A 91 -2.86 1.85 -16.65
N ILE A 92 -1.66 2.45 -16.62
CA ILE A 92 -1.51 3.90 -16.38
C ILE A 92 -2.18 4.72 -17.50
N PRO A 93 -3.13 5.63 -17.17
CA PRO A 93 -3.76 6.49 -18.16
C PRO A 93 -2.76 7.37 -18.92
N GLY A 94 -2.96 7.50 -20.23
CA GLY A 94 -2.13 8.36 -21.07
C GLY A 94 -2.19 9.83 -20.65
N GLY A 95 -1.05 10.54 -20.76
CA GLY A 95 -0.98 11.97 -20.45
C GLY A 95 -0.90 12.30 -18.95
N LEU A 96 -0.74 11.29 -18.09
CA LEU A 96 -0.48 11.50 -16.68
C LEU A 96 0.95 12.03 -16.47
N CYS A 97 1.07 13.23 -15.92
CA CYS A 97 2.36 13.90 -15.69
C CYS A 97 2.31 14.74 -14.41
N ARG A 98 3.48 15.04 -13.84
CA ARG A 98 3.62 15.85 -12.62
C ARG A 98 2.78 15.30 -11.45
N VAL A 99 2.76 13.98 -11.27
CA VAL A 99 2.13 13.33 -10.13
C VAL A 99 2.95 13.59 -8.87
N LYS A 100 2.29 13.96 -7.78
CA LYS A 100 2.90 14.19 -6.46
C LYS A 100 2.48 13.14 -5.41
N ALA A 101 1.40 12.41 -5.62
CA ALA A 101 0.99 11.30 -4.75
C ALA A 101 0.19 10.25 -5.52
N VAL A 102 0.18 9.02 -4.99
CA VAL A 102 -0.57 7.88 -5.52
C VAL A 102 -1.27 7.16 -4.36
N ALA A 103 -2.43 6.56 -4.63
CA ALA A 103 -3.13 5.69 -3.68
C ALA A 103 -3.74 4.50 -4.41
N ALA A 104 -3.47 3.30 -3.93
CA ALA A 104 -3.99 2.04 -4.47
C ALA A 104 -5.13 1.54 -3.58
N GLY A 105 -6.30 1.29 -4.18
CA GLY A 105 -7.47 0.72 -3.51
C GLY A 105 -7.57 -0.80 -3.71
N GLY A 106 -8.78 -1.36 -3.67
CA GLY A 106 -9.00 -2.78 -3.98
C GLY A 106 -8.56 -3.12 -5.40
N ASP A 107 -9.37 -2.68 -6.36
CA ASP A 107 -9.20 -2.90 -7.80
C ASP A 107 -9.14 -1.59 -8.59
N PHE A 108 -8.73 -0.51 -7.94
CA PHE A 108 -8.64 0.81 -8.55
C PHE A 108 -7.48 1.60 -8.00
N SER A 109 -7.10 2.63 -8.75
CA SER A 109 -5.94 3.47 -8.50
C SER A 109 -6.31 4.94 -8.55
N LEU A 110 -5.65 5.72 -7.70
CA LEU A 110 -5.72 7.18 -7.67
C LEU A 110 -4.33 7.77 -7.85
N SER A 111 -4.28 8.91 -8.53
CA SER A 111 -3.12 9.79 -8.55
C SER A 111 -3.53 11.21 -8.29
N LEU A 112 -2.62 11.96 -7.66
CA LEU A 112 -2.78 13.38 -7.39
C LEU A 112 -1.66 14.14 -8.08
N LYS A 113 -2.02 15.08 -8.94
CA LYS A 113 -1.09 15.95 -9.65
C LYS A 113 -0.70 17.16 -8.83
N HIS A 114 0.43 17.79 -9.19
CA HIS A 114 0.89 19.04 -8.58
C HIS A 114 -0.09 20.21 -8.74
N ASP A 115 -0.96 20.20 -9.75
CA ASP A 115 -2.01 21.20 -9.96
C ASP A 115 -3.27 20.95 -9.10
N GLY A 116 -3.24 19.95 -8.21
CA GLY A 116 -4.36 19.60 -7.34
C GLY A 116 -5.45 18.77 -8.01
N ARG A 117 -5.26 18.35 -9.27
CA ARG A 117 -6.20 17.45 -9.96
C ARG A 117 -5.95 16.00 -9.57
N VAL A 118 -7.03 15.26 -9.35
CA VAL A 118 -7.00 13.81 -9.16
C VAL A 118 -7.31 13.13 -10.49
N VAL A 119 -6.66 11.99 -10.74
CA VAL A 119 -7.04 11.05 -11.80
C VAL A 119 -7.26 9.70 -11.14
N ALA A 120 -8.39 9.08 -11.45
CA ALA A 120 -8.76 7.75 -10.96
C ALA A 120 -8.95 6.81 -12.15
N TRP A 121 -8.53 5.56 -12.01
CA TRP A 121 -8.67 4.51 -13.03
C TRP A 121 -8.77 3.14 -12.37
N GLY A 122 -9.14 2.12 -13.14
CA GLY A 122 -9.43 0.79 -12.62
C GLY A 122 -10.93 0.50 -12.52
N HIS A 123 -11.29 -0.42 -11.62
CA HIS A 123 -12.66 -0.79 -11.33
C HIS A 123 -13.50 0.42 -10.89
N GLY A 124 -14.73 0.56 -11.41
CA GLY A 124 -15.58 1.73 -11.20
C GLY A 124 -17.04 1.45 -10.83
N GLU A 125 -17.44 0.20 -10.60
CA GLU A 125 -18.87 -0.14 -10.40
C GLU A 125 -19.52 0.51 -9.17
N TYR A 126 -18.74 0.91 -8.17
CA TYR A 126 -19.24 1.63 -7.00
C TYR A 126 -18.91 3.13 -7.02
N ASP A 127 -18.68 3.72 -8.20
CA ASP A 127 -18.32 5.13 -8.40
C ASP A 127 -16.97 5.54 -7.77
N GLN A 128 -16.11 4.63 -7.30
CA GLN A 128 -14.81 4.98 -6.68
C GLN A 128 -13.82 5.65 -7.65
N THR A 129 -13.99 5.44 -8.97
CA THR A 129 -13.24 6.14 -10.02
C THR A 129 -13.99 7.34 -10.61
N ARG A 130 -15.25 7.56 -10.22
CA ARG A 130 -16.04 8.71 -10.64
C ARG A 130 -15.79 9.89 -9.69
N LEU A 131 -14.95 10.81 -10.13
CA LEU A 131 -14.55 11.96 -9.33
C LEU A 131 -15.74 12.92 -9.06
N PRO A 132 -15.97 13.34 -7.81
CA PRO A 132 -16.95 14.38 -7.50
C PRO A 132 -16.64 15.70 -8.18
N VAL A 133 -17.68 16.45 -8.60
CA VAL A 133 -17.51 17.78 -9.22
C VAL A 133 -16.89 18.80 -8.24
N SER A 134 -17.09 18.61 -6.94
CA SER A 134 -16.52 19.44 -5.88
C SER A 134 -15.03 19.19 -5.64
N LEU A 135 -14.41 18.21 -6.29
CA LEU A 135 -13.02 17.84 -6.06
C LEU A 135 -12.07 18.83 -6.76
N ALA A 136 -11.72 19.90 -6.04
CA ALA A 136 -10.83 20.96 -6.51
C ALA A 136 -9.71 21.22 -5.50
N SER A 137 -8.50 21.55 -5.99
CA SER A 137 -7.34 21.87 -5.14
C SER A 137 -7.08 20.81 -4.08
N VAL A 138 -6.81 19.58 -4.52
CA VAL A 138 -6.57 18.46 -3.60
C VAL A 138 -5.13 18.50 -3.06
N LYS A 139 -5.03 18.41 -1.73
CA LYS A 139 -3.79 18.37 -0.97
C LYS A 139 -3.26 16.95 -0.79
N ALA A 140 -4.15 16.01 -0.42
CA ALA A 140 -3.80 14.60 -0.19
C ALA A 140 -4.94 13.66 -0.62
N ILE A 141 -4.59 12.40 -0.91
CA ILE A 141 -5.52 11.34 -1.31
C ILE A 141 -5.25 10.06 -0.51
N SER A 142 -6.29 9.27 -0.30
CA SER A 142 -6.22 7.91 0.25
C SER A 142 -7.33 7.04 -0.36
N ALA A 143 -7.09 5.73 -0.44
CA ALA A 143 -8.00 4.76 -1.04
C ALA A 143 -8.23 3.60 -0.08
N GLY A 144 -9.50 3.25 0.14
CA GLY A 144 -9.91 2.01 0.78
C GLY A 144 -10.18 0.91 -0.26
N VAL A 145 -10.87 -0.16 0.13
CA VAL A 145 -11.16 -1.29 -0.80
C VAL A 145 -12.06 -0.84 -1.96
N SER A 146 -13.07 -0.02 -1.69
CA SER A 146 -14.03 0.43 -2.72
C SER A 146 -14.49 1.87 -2.53
N HIS A 147 -13.74 2.66 -1.75
CA HIS A 147 -14.01 4.08 -1.52
C HIS A 147 -12.73 4.88 -1.51
N SER A 148 -12.88 6.18 -1.72
CA SER A 148 -11.79 7.12 -1.88
C SER A 148 -11.99 8.29 -0.93
N VAL A 149 -10.90 8.87 -0.44
CA VAL A 149 -10.90 10.05 0.42
C VAL A 149 -9.87 11.04 -0.09
N ALA A 150 -10.24 12.32 -0.11
CA ALA A 150 -9.36 13.42 -0.45
C ALA A 150 -9.43 14.49 0.63
N LEU A 151 -8.28 15.07 0.93
CA LEU A 151 -8.14 16.29 1.72
C LEU A 151 -7.90 17.45 0.76
N LEU A 152 -8.73 18.48 0.85
CA LEU A 152 -8.61 19.69 0.06
C LEU A 152 -7.65 20.69 0.74
N GLU A 153 -7.10 21.65 -0.02
CA GLU A 153 -6.22 22.69 0.51
C GLU A 153 -6.93 23.61 1.53
N ASN A 154 -8.27 23.71 1.47
CA ASN A 154 -9.08 24.45 2.45
C ASN A 154 -9.40 23.63 3.73
N CYS A 155 -8.74 22.50 3.94
CA CYS A 155 -8.94 21.56 5.05
C CYS A 155 -10.28 20.79 5.04
N ASP A 156 -11.09 20.88 3.98
CA ASP A 156 -12.27 20.04 3.84
C ASP A 156 -11.91 18.61 3.38
N VAL A 157 -12.73 17.65 3.80
CA VAL A 157 -12.62 16.25 3.38
C VAL A 157 -13.74 15.91 2.42
N VAL A 158 -13.39 15.27 1.32
CA VAL A 158 -14.34 14.71 0.35
C VAL A 158 -14.12 13.20 0.30
N ALA A 159 -15.18 12.43 0.50
CA ALA A 159 -15.16 10.98 0.33
C ALA A 159 -16.20 10.55 -0.73
N TRP A 160 -15.88 9.52 -1.51
CA TRP A 160 -16.75 9.02 -2.57
C TRP A 160 -16.50 7.53 -2.83
N GLY A 161 -17.37 6.90 -3.63
CA GLY A 161 -17.34 5.48 -3.91
C GLY A 161 -18.40 4.70 -3.15
N PHE A 162 -18.14 3.42 -2.89
CA PHE A 162 -19.07 2.54 -2.20
C PHE A 162 -19.36 3.06 -0.78
N ASN A 163 -20.63 3.28 -0.44
CA ASN A 163 -21.03 3.88 0.84
C ASN A 163 -22.08 3.12 1.69
N PRO A 164 -22.29 1.79 1.58
CA PRO A 164 -22.96 1.09 2.66
C PRO A 164 -22.14 1.23 3.94
N ASP A 165 -22.84 1.35 5.05
CA ASP A 165 -22.30 1.54 6.41
C ASP A 165 -21.59 2.89 6.64
N GLY A 166 -21.70 3.83 5.69
CA GLY A 166 -21.22 5.20 5.87
C GLY A 166 -19.70 5.39 5.67
N ARG A 167 -18.98 4.43 5.07
CA ARG A 167 -17.51 4.50 4.89
C ARG A 167 -17.02 5.70 4.06
N ALA A 168 -17.87 6.22 3.18
CA ALA A 168 -17.64 7.41 2.36
C ALA A 168 -18.51 8.60 2.84
N THR A 169 -19.00 8.55 4.08
CA THR A 169 -19.74 9.64 4.72
C THR A 169 -18.78 10.43 5.61
N VAL A 170 -18.57 11.69 5.26
CA VAL A 170 -17.70 12.59 6.03
C VAL A 170 -18.48 13.15 7.22
N PRO A 171 -18.02 12.97 8.47
CA PRO A 171 -18.64 13.59 9.64
C PRO A 171 -18.65 15.12 9.54
N LYS A 172 -19.69 15.75 10.10
CA LYS A 172 -19.74 17.21 10.20
C LYS A 172 -18.84 17.69 11.35
N GLY A 173 -18.28 18.89 11.20
CA GLY A 173 -17.58 19.58 12.29
C GLY A 173 -16.16 19.08 12.57
N LEU A 174 -15.45 18.56 11.56
CA LEU A 174 -14.07 18.09 11.70
C LEU A 174 -13.04 19.22 11.98
N GLY A 175 -13.39 20.48 11.70
CA GLY A 175 -12.47 21.60 11.83
C GLY A 175 -11.36 21.56 10.78
N GLU A 176 -10.15 21.96 11.15
CA GLU A 176 -8.99 22.03 10.26
C GLU A 176 -8.27 20.68 10.14
N VAL A 177 -8.78 19.81 9.27
CA VAL A 177 -8.19 18.49 9.01
C VAL A 177 -6.78 18.60 8.43
N GLN A 178 -5.84 17.83 8.99
CA GLN A 178 -4.43 17.86 8.58
C GLN A 178 -4.03 16.68 7.69
N SER A 179 -4.70 15.54 7.81
CA SER A 179 -4.38 14.31 7.08
C SER A 179 -5.60 13.43 6.93
N VAL A 180 -5.62 12.55 5.93
CA VAL A 180 -6.67 11.55 5.76
C VAL A 180 -6.04 10.18 5.51
N ALA A 181 -6.69 9.13 6.02
CA ALA A 181 -6.36 7.75 5.68
C ALA A 181 -7.62 6.91 5.53
N ALA A 182 -7.62 6.02 4.55
CA ALA A 182 -8.68 5.05 4.31
C ALA A 182 -8.15 3.63 4.56
N GLY A 183 -8.84 2.90 5.45
CA GLY A 183 -8.66 1.46 5.62
C GLY A 183 -9.63 0.69 4.72
N GLY A 184 -9.69 -0.64 4.88
CA GLY A 184 -10.53 -1.48 4.01
C GLY A 184 -12.01 -1.08 3.99
N TYR A 185 -12.56 -0.78 5.17
CA TYR A 185 -13.99 -0.45 5.35
C TYR A 185 -14.24 0.80 6.20
N HIS A 186 -13.20 1.58 6.50
CA HIS A 186 -13.30 2.78 7.34
C HIS A 186 -12.38 3.89 6.83
N SER A 187 -12.57 5.10 7.35
CA SER A 187 -11.76 6.27 7.04
C SER A 187 -11.49 7.06 8.32
N ILE A 188 -10.33 7.72 8.39
CA ILE A 188 -9.93 8.63 9.47
C ILE A 188 -9.44 9.96 8.87
N ALA A 189 -9.73 11.05 9.56
CA ALA A 189 -9.39 12.43 9.22
C ALA A 189 -8.97 13.18 10.48
#